data_AF-A0A089L665-F1
#
_entry.id   AF-A0A089L665-F1
#
_cell.length_a   1.000
_cell.length_b   1.000
_cell.length_c   1.000
_cell.angle_alpha   90.00
_cell.angle_beta   90.00
_cell.angle_gamma   90.00
#
_symmetry.space_group_name_H-M   'P 1'
#
loop_
_entity.id
_entity.type
_entity.pdbx_description
1 polymer ?
#
loop_
_entity_poly.entity_id
_entity_poly.type
_entity_poly.pdbx_seq_one_letter_code
_entity_poly.pdbx_strand_id
1 'polypeptide(L)' 'MQHLQSIQDIFQHKLFRIPDYQRGYAWEENQWLDLLEDLELLEDDQEHYTGTLVIHEAENEEDINDDEGNTLRVYDVVDG' A
#
# COMPACT_ATOMS: atom_id res chain seq x y z
N MET A 1 13.59 9.54 -9.52
CA MET A 1 12.24 9.96 -9.93
C MET A 1 11.29 8.96 -9.33
N GLN A 2 10.37 9.38 -8.46
CA GLN A 2 9.31 8.48 -8.01
C GLN A 2 8.29 8.37 -9.15
N HIS A 3 8.11 7.16 -9.68
CA HIS A 3 7.17 6.85 -10.74
C HIS A 3 5.80 6.57 -10.12
N LEU A 4 4.71 6.98 -10.76
CA LEU A 4 3.36 6.54 -10.38
C LEU A 4 3.35 5.01 -10.45
N GLN A 5 2.91 4.35 -9.38
CA GLN A 5 2.87 2.89 -9.32
C GLN A 5 1.42 2.44 -9.22
N SER A 6 1.06 1.39 -9.95
CA SER A 6 -0.23 0.74 -9.74
C SER A 6 -0.24 0.04 -8.37
N ILE A 7 -1.43 -0.23 -7.84
CA ILE A 7 -1.58 -1.05 -6.63
C ILE A 7 -0.87 -2.40 -6.79
N GLN A 8 -0.94 -3.01 -7.97
CA GLN A 8 -0.25 -4.26 -8.25
C GLN A 8 1.28 -4.12 -8.14
N ASP A 9 1.86 -3.07 -8.69
CA ASP A 9 3.32 -2.83 -8.62
C ASP A 9 3.79 -2.55 -7.18
N ILE A 10 2.92 -1.98 -6.35
CA ILE A 10 3.20 -1.70 -4.94
C ILE A 10 3.35 -3.01 -4.16
N PHE A 11 2.49 -4.01 -4.41
CA PHE A 11 2.48 -5.28 -3.67
C PHE A 11 3.39 -6.37 -4.25
N GLN A 12 4.05 -6.15 -5.40
CA GLN A 12 5.02 -7.10 -5.93
C GLN A 12 6.31 -7.14 -5.11
N HIS A 13 6.72 -8.33 -4.67
CA HIS A 13 7.99 -8.60 -3.96
C HIS A 13 8.21 -7.77 -2.68
N LYS A 14 7.16 -7.18 -2.12
CA LYS A 14 7.22 -6.35 -0.91
C LYS A 14 6.24 -6.87 0.13
N LEU A 15 6.68 -6.89 1.37
CA LEU A 15 5.84 -7.10 2.54
C LEU A 15 5.76 -5.79 3.33
N PHE A 16 4.55 -5.27 3.50
CA PHE A 16 4.31 -4.06 4.29
C PHE A 16 4.00 -4.42 5.74
N ARG A 17 4.73 -3.80 6.66
CA ARG A 17 4.53 -3.89 8.10
C ARG A 17 4.03 -2.55 8.62
N ILE A 18 3.04 -2.59 9.51
CA ILE A 18 2.58 -1.42 10.24
C ILE A 18 3.35 -1.35 11.57
N PRO A 19 4.20 -0.34 11.80
CA PRO A 19 4.97 -0.21 13.04
C PRO A 19 4.08 0.09 14.26
N ASP A 20 4.54 -0.30 15.45
CA ASP A 20 3.79 -0.14 16.71
C ASP A 20 3.42 1.31 17.06
N TYR A 21 4.14 2.30 16.52
CA TYR A 21 3.87 3.71 16.73
C TYR A 21 2.74 4.26 15.85
N GLN A 22 2.24 3.49 14.88
CA GLN A 22 1.10 3.89 14.07
C GLN A 22 -0.20 3.74 14.85
N ARG A 23 -1.15 4.63 14.57
CA ARG A 23 -2.50 4.48 15.12
C ARG A 23 -3.19 3.27 14.50
N GLY A 24 -4.10 2.67 15.26
CA GLY A 24 -5.00 1.65 14.72
C GLY A 24 -5.87 2.19 13.58
N TYR A 25 -6.39 1.27 12.78
CA TYR A 25 -7.32 1.58 11.71
C TYR A 25 -8.53 2.37 12.22
N ALA A 26 -8.83 3.49 11.56
CA ALA A 26 -9.82 4.45 12.02
C ALA A 26 -10.84 4.85 10.94
N TRP A 27 -10.77 4.25 9.75
CA TRP A 27 -11.81 4.46 8.74
C TRP A 27 -13.10 3.76 9.18
N GLU A 28 -14.20 4.48 9.02
CA GLU A 28 -15.57 4.01 9.21
C GLU A 28 -16.22 3.79 7.84
N GLU A 29 -17.45 3.28 7.84
CA GLU A 29 -18.18 2.95 6.61
C GLU A 29 -18.30 4.13 5.63
N ASN A 30 -18.44 5.35 6.15
CA ASN A 30 -18.53 6.55 5.30
C ASN A 30 -17.28 6.74 4.44
N GLN A 31 -16.07 6.60 5.01
CA GLN A 31 -14.84 6.74 4.23
C GLN A 31 -14.69 5.64 3.18
N TRP A 32 -15.26 4.46 3.41
CA TRP A 32 -15.24 3.36 2.43
C TRP A 32 -16.15 3.68 1.25
N LEU A 33 -17.35 4.19 1.56
CA LEU A 33 -18.33 4.57 0.55
C LEU A 33 -17.81 5.73 -0.31
N ASP A 34 -17.20 6.74 0.30
CA ASP A 34 -16.60 7.87 -0.42
C ASP A 34 -15.52 7.37 -1.41
N LEU A 35 -14.63 6.47 -0.98
CA LEU A 35 -13.61 5.89 -1.87
C LEU A 35 -14.22 5.08 -3.02
N LEU A 36 -15.27 4.30 -2.75
CA LEU A 36 -15.93 3.49 -3.77
C LEU A 36 -16.66 4.37 -4.80
N GLU A 37 -17.32 5.43 -4.35
CA GLU A 37 -18.00 6.39 -5.22
C GLU A 37 -17.00 7.09 -6.16
N ASP A 38 -15.83 7.50 -5.63
CA ASP A 38 -14.76 8.09 -6.45
C ASP A 38 -14.26 7.15 -7.55
N LEU A 39 -14.26 5.84 -7.30
CA LEU A 39 -13.88 4.82 -8.28
C LEU A 39 -15.00 4.55 -9.30
N GLU A 40 -16.26 4.57 -8.88
CA GLU A 40 -17.42 4.39 -9.77
C GLU A 40 -17.62 5.57 -10.72
N LEU A 41 -17.25 6.78 -10.30
CA LEU A 41 -17.32 8.00 -11.11
C LEU A 41 -16.14 8.15 -12.08
N LEU A 42 -15.13 7.28 -11.99
CA LEU A 42 -13.96 7.32 -12.85
C LEU A 42 -14.32 6.90 -14.29
N GLU A 43 -13.94 7.71 -15.27
CA GLU A 43 -14.14 7.36 -16.69
C GLU A 43 -13.17 6.25 -17.14
N ASP A 44 -13.56 5.43 -18.13
CA ASP A 44 -12.83 4.22 -18.58
C ASP A 44 -11.35 4.44 -18.96
N ASP A 45 -10.97 5.67 -19.35
CA ASP A 45 -9.61 6.04 -19.76
C ASP A 45 -8.89 6.95 -18.74
N GLN A 46 -9.39 7.03 -17.50
CA GLN A 46 -8.80 7.83 -16.42
C GLN A 46 -8.15 6.97 -15.35
N GLU A 47 -7.09 7.50 -14.73
CA GLU A 47 -6.42 6.88 -13.59
C GLU A 47 -6.83 7.60 -12.30
N HIS A 48 -7.24 6.85 -11.27
CA HIS A 48 -7.51 7.40 -9.96
C HIS A 48 -6.20 7.49 -9.15
N TYR A 49 -5.84 8.70 -8.74
CA TYR A 49 -4.74 8.90 -7.81
C TYR A 49 -5.24 8.75 -6.37
N THR A 50 -5.03 7.56 -5.80
CA THR A 50 -5.55 7.21 -4.46
C THR A 50 -4.75 7.81 -3.30
N GLY A 51 -3.48 8.20 -3.51
CA GLY A 51 -2.66 8.82 -2.48
C GLY A 51 -1.16 8.58 -2.63
N THR A 52 -0.42 8.90 -1.56
CA THR A 52 1.03 8.65 -1.46
C THR A 52 1.29 7.68 -0.33
N LEU A 53 1.95 6.56 -0.63
CA LEU A 53 2.47 5.64 0.37
C LEU A 53 3.92 5.98 0.68
N VAL A 54 4.22 6.31 1.95
CA VAL A 54 5.57 6.58 2.44
C VAL A 54 6.06 5.36 3.21
N ILE A 55 7.09 4.71 2.69
CA ILE A 55 7.65 3.47 3.23
C ILE A 55 9.14 3.59 3.47
N HIS A 56 9.62 2.87 4.49
CA HIS A 56 11.04 2.69 4.77
C HIS A 56 11.38 1.21 4.71
N GLU A 57 12.48 0.88 4.04
CA GLU A 57 13.00 -0.49 4.07
C GLU A 57 13.43 -0.82 5.50
N ALA A 58 12.99 -1.98 6.01
CA ALA A 58 13.34 -2.39 7.36
C ALA A 58 14.79 -2.88 7.38
N GLU A 59 15.73 -1.96 7.59
CA GLU A 59 17.15 -2.27 7.67
C GLU A 59 17.38 -3.28 8.81
N ASN A 60 18.09 -4.38 8.50
CA ASN A 60 18.39 -5.51 9.39
C ASN A 60 17.31 -6.61 9.53
N GLU A 61 16.23 -6.57 8.74
CA GLU A 61 15.34 -7.71 8.59
C GLU A 61 15.78 -8.59 7.41
N GLU A 62 15.69 -9.91 7.56
CA GLU A 62 15.90 -10.82 6.43
C GLU A 62 14.66 -10.83 5.54
N ASP A 63 14.86 -11.03 4.23
CA ASP A 63 13.76 -11.23 3.30
C ASP A 63 12.95 -12.47 3.71
N ILE A 64 11.63 -12.36 3.58
CA ILE A 64 10.69 -13.43 3.95
C ILE A 64 10.35 -14.22 2.70
N ASN A 65 10.41 -15.56 2.80
CA ASN A 65 9.89 -16.42 1.74
C ASN A 65 8.46 -16.81 2.08
N ASP A 66 7.52 -16.55 1.16
CA ASP A 66 6.14 -16.99 1.31
C ASP A 66 5.95 -18.48 0.93
N ASP A 67 4.76 -19.01 1.18
CA ASP A 67 4.41 -20.41 0.86
C ASP A 67 4.44 -20.72 -0.65
N GLU A 68 4.44 -19.69 -1.50
CA GLU A 68 4.52 -19.77 -2.96
C GLU A 68 5.98 -19.72 -3.47
N GLY A 69 6.95 -19.53 -2.57
CA GLY A 69 8.38 -19.48 -2.87
C GLY A 69 8.86 -18.11 -3.35
N ASN A 70 8.07 -17.05 -3.20
CA ASN A 70 8.50 -15.69 -3.50
C ASN A 70 9.32 -15.13 -2.34
N THR A 71 10.42 -14.45 -2.67
CA THR A 71 11.19 -13.67 -1.72
C THR A 71 10.60 -12.25 -1.63
N LEU A 72 10.21 -11.85 -0.42
CA LEU A 72 9.55 -10.59 -0.10
C LEU A 72 10.44 -9.74 0.78
N ARG A 73 10.69 -8.50 0.35
CA ARG A 73 11.45 -7.53 1.15
C ARG A 73 10.54 -6.75 2.08
N VAL A 74 10.96 -6.55 3.32
CA VAL A 74 10.13 -5.94 4.37
C VAL A 74 10.24 -4.42 4.35
N TYR A 75 9.09 -3.76 4.39
CA TYR A 75 8.96 -2.30 4.44
C TYR A 75 8.04 -1.86 5.56
N ASP A 76 8.49 -0.90 6.36
CA ASP A 76 7.67 -0.22 7.36
C ASP A 76 6.87 0.92 6.74
N VAL A 77 5.55 0.92 6.96
CA VAL A 77 4.65 1.99 6.51
C VAL A 77 4.71 3.16 7.49
N VAL A 78 5.11 4.33 6.99
CA VAL A 78 5.24 5.57 7.76
C VAL A 78 4.04 6.49 7.56
N ASP A 79 3.49 6.53 6.35
CA ASP A 79 2.27 7.29 6.02
C ASP A 79 1.58 6.66 4.80
N GLY A 80 0.26 6.80 4.69
CA GLY A 80 -0.55 6.17 3.64
C GLY A 80 -2.02 6.52 3.72
#